data_AF-A0A2T6ZVQ5-F1
#
_entry.id   AF-A0A2T6ZVQ5-F1
#
_cell.length_a   1.000
_cell.length_b   1.000
_cell.length_c   1.000
_cell.angle_alpha   90.00
_cell.angle_beta   90.00
_cell.angle_gamma   90.00
#
_symmetry.space_group_name_H-M   'P 1'
#
loop_
_entity.id
_entity.type
_entity.pdbx_description
1 polymer ?
#
loop_
_entity_poly.entity_id
_entity_poly.type
_entity_poly.pdbx_seq_one_letter_code
_entity_poly.pdbx_strand_id
1 'polypeptide(L)'
;MTEKSPLLPPAISSSHDSPKTINYLAYGSNLTSRTLTGSRHIHPLEVTPVRVPSLTLTFTLAGLPYLEPCFANVRPRFPPPPPPAEQDKELVGVVYKLREEDYSRLFASEGAGTGYQEFTVTCYPLTPVTTDTTTTTTDSNEIIATTLLCQEDAGAGTSNLTRPGCQPSHRYLQLLREGARERSLPTSYVRYLDGLRGYKVTSRRQFVGGLVIMVVWGPALFLMLLFNRAFAQDDGRAPGWALVFARGIMRTVWGCYDRVLVKVFGDGECTEGEEPNWVTGRGEWMIKQQLLDD
;
A
#
# COMPACT_ATOMS: atom_id res chain seq x y z
N MET A 1 -65.08 -10.20 -41.65
CA MET A 1 -63.89 -11.08 -41.56
C MET A 1 -62.70 -10.17 -41.37
N THR A 2 -62.25 -10.07 -40.12
CA THR A 2 -61.24 -9.10 -39.66
C THR A 2 -60.00 -9.92 -39.34
N GLU A 3 -59.02 -9.91 -40.24
CA GLU A 3 -57.80 -10.70 -40.10
C GLU A 3 -56.79 -9.89 -39.27
N LYS A 4 -56.39 -10.47 -38.14
CA LYS A 4 -55.58 -9.83 -37.09
C LYS A 4 -54.12 -10.28 -37.31
N SER A 5 -53.24 -9.35 -37.71
CA SER A 5 -51.79 -9.60 -37.81
C SER A 5 -51.19 -10.01 -36.46
N PRO A 6 -50.25 -10.97 -36.41
CA PRO A 6 -49.56 -11.32 -35.18
C PRO A 6 -48.41 -10.32 -34.94
N LEU A 7 -48.49 -9.61 -33.81
CA LEU A 7 -47.42 -8.78 -33.29
C LEU A 7 -46.28 -9.69 -32.81
N LEU A 8 -45.12 -9.62 -33.49
CA LEU A 8 -43.85 -10.10 -32.94
C LEU A 8 -43.39 -9.13 -31.84
N PRO A 9 -42.86 -9.62 -30.69
CA PRO A 9 -42.26 -8.75 -29.70
C PRO A 9 -40.99 -8.10 -30.25
N PRO A 10 -40.64 -6.87 -29.82
CA PRO A 10 -39.41 -6.22 -30.24
C PRO A 10 -38.21 -7.08 -29.83
N ALA A 11 -37.24 -7.20 -30.74
CA ALA A 11 -35.97 -7.82 -30.46
C ALA A 11 -35.39 -7.18 -29.18
N ILE A 12 -35.20 -8.01 -28.15
CA ILE A 12 -34.34 -7.65 -27.03
C ILE A 12 -32.95 -7.49 -27.66
N SER A 13 -32.59 -6.23 -27.91
CA SER A 13 -31.20 -5.83 -28.09
C SER A 13 -30.49 -6.25 -26.80
N SER A 14 -29.88 -7.44 -26.81
CA SER A 14 -28.89 -7.80 -25.83
C SER A 14 -27.71 -6.87 -26.05
N SER A 15 -27.76 -5.67 -25.45
CA SER A 15 -26.55 -4.93 -25.14
C SER A 15 -25.76 -5.85 -24.21
N HIS A 16 -24.81 -6.58 -24.79
CA HIS A 16 -23.71 -7.15 -24.02
C HIS A 16 -22.94 -5.97 -23.42
N ASP A 17 -23.45 -5.44 -22.32
CA ASP A 17 -22.70 -4.54 -21.45
C ASP A 17 -21.64 -5.42 -20.80
N SER A 18 -20.46 -5.48 -21.42
CA SER A 18 -19.33 -6.18 -20.85
C SER A 18 -19.08 -5.56 -19.47
N PRO A 19 -18.99 -6.37 -18.40
CA PRO A 19 -18.85 -5.83 -17.05
C PRO A 19 -17.63 -4.92 -16.98
N LYS A 20 -17.81 -3.72 -16.42
CA LYS A 20 -16.73 -2.74 -16.30
C LYS A 20 -15.60 -3.31 -15.44
N THR A 21 -14.37 -3.20 -15.97
CA THR A 21 -13.17 -3.75 -15.34
C THR A 21 -12.14 -2.67 -15.06
N ILE A 22 -11.32 -2.89 -14.04
CA ILE A 22 -10.25 -2.00 -13.59
C ILE A 22 -8.95 -2.81 -13.49
N ASN A 23 -7.87 -2.27 -14.05
CA ASN A 23 -6.52 -2.79 -13.84
C ASN A 23 -5.96 -2.21 -12.56
N TYR A 24 -5.80 -3.01 -11.51
CA TYR A 24 -5.27 -2.60 -10.22
C TYR A 24 -3.84 -3.10 -10.03
N LEU A 25 -2.88 -2.19 -9.83
CA LEU A 25 -1.50 -2.53 -9.51
C LEU A 25 -1.32 -2.72 -7.99
N ALA A 26 -0.97 -3.94 -7.60
CA ALA A 26 -0.57 -4.31 -6.25
C ALA A 26 0.96 -4.39 -6.10
N TYR A 27 1.46 -3.84 -4.99
CA TYR A 27 2.88 -3.87 -4.62
C TYR A 27 3.13 -4.20 -3.13
N GLY A 28 2.08 -4.21 -2.30
CA GLY A 28 2.15 -4.46 -0.86
C GLY A 28 1.50 -5.79 -0.47
N SER A 29 0.69 -5.77 0.59
CA SER A 29 0.00 -6.97 1.09
C SER A 29 -0.87 -7.68 0.05
N ASN A 30 -1.42 -6.96 -0.95
CA ASN A 30 -2.22 -7.52 -2.03
C ASN A 30 -1.44 -8.39 -3.04
N LEU A 31 -0.12 -8.53 -2.90
CA LEU A 31 0.65 -9.46 -3.72
C LEU A 31 0.25 -10.92 -3.49
N THR A 32 -0.09 -11.31 -2.25
CA THR A 32 -0.48 -12.69 -1.92
C THR A 32 -1.98 -12.93 -2.03
N SER A 33 -2.37 -14.10 -2.53
CA SER A 33 -3.78 -14.53 -2.56
C SER A 33 -4.37 -14.66 -1.15
N ARG A 34 -3.56 -14.92 -0.11
CA ARG A 34 -4.04 -14.94 1.29
C ARG A 34 -4.74 -13.64 1.65
N THR A 35 -4.21 -12.53 1.17
CA THR A 35 -4.75 -11.20 1.42
C THR A 35 -5.89 -10.89 0.44
N LEU A 36 -5.62 -10.93 -0.87
CA LEU A 36 -6.59 -10.50 -1.88
C LEU A 36 -7.82 -11.42 -1.95
N THR A 37 -7.61 -12.73 -2.02
CA THR A 37 -8.69 -13.72 -2.16
C THR A 37 -9.16 -14.22 -0.80
N GLY A 38 -8.24 -14.47 0.13
CA GLY A 38 -8.58 -14.98 1.47
C GLY A 38 -9.31 -13.94 2.32
N SER A 39 -8.62 -12.85 2.69
CA SER A 39 -9.18 -11.84 3.61
C SER A 39 -10.17 -10.87 2.98
N ARG A 40 -9.99 -10.54 1.70
CA ARG A 40 -10.83 -9.54 1.00
C ARG A 40 -11.90 -10.15 0.10
N HIS A 41 -11.87 -11.46 -0.12
CA HIS A 41 -12.82 -12.18 -0.98
C HIS A 41 -12.88 -11.63 -2.42
N ILE A 42 -11.73 -11.17 -2.94
CA ILE A 42 -11.60 -10.65 -4.30
C ILE A 42 -10.98 -11.71 -5.21
N HIS A 43 -11.63 -11.95 -6.34
CA HIS A 43 -11.22 -12.94 -7.34
C HIS A 43 -10.82 -12.23 -8.64
N PRO A 44 -9.51 -12.05 -8.90
CA PRO A 44 -9.07 -11.37 -10.11
C PRO A 44 -9.41 -12.18 -11.37
N LEU A 45 -9.82 -11.47 -12.43
CA LEU A 45 -10.09 -12.04 -13.76
C LEU A 45 -8.79 -12.40 -14.48
N GLU A 46 -7.74 -11.60 -14.27
CA GLU A 46 -6.41 -11.78 -14.84
C GLU A 46 -5.37 -11.33 -13.82
N VAL A 47 -4.21 -11.99 -13.84
CA VAL A 47 -3.09 -11.74 -12.95
C VAL A 47 -1.82 -11.63 -13.80
N THR A 48 -1.22 -10.44 -13.84
CA THR A 48 -0.07 -10.17 -14.70
C THR A 48 1.06 -9.59 -13.86
N PRO A 49 2.16 -10.34 -13.62
CA PRO A 49 3.38 -9.77 -13.05
C PRO A 49 3.94 -8.65 -13.94
N VAL A 50 4.28 -7.52 -13.34
CA VAL A 50 4.74 -6.32 -14.08
C VAL A 50 5.93 -5.67 -13.40
N ARG A 51 6.70 -4.94 -14.20
CA ARG A 51 7.68 -3.95 -13.75
C ARG A 51 7.14 -2.53 -13.96
N VAL A 52 7.51 -1.60 -13.08
CA VAL A 52 7.00 -0.22 -13.06
C VAL A 52 8.18 0.74 -12.86
N PRO A 53 8.86 1.15 -13.95
CA PRO A 53 10.11 1.92 -13.89
C PRO A 53 9.99 3.28 -13.19
N SER A 54 8.78 3.85 -13.19
CA SER A 54 8.48 5.17 -12.65
C SER A 54 8.36 5.19 -11.12
N LEU A 55 8.24 4.04 -10.46
CA LEU A 55 8.02 3.93 -9.02
C LEU A 55 9.11 3.11 -8.34
N THR A 56 9.32 3.38 -7.05
CA THR A 56 10.12 2.54 -6.14
C THR A 56 9.31 2.24 -4.88
N LEU A 57 9.52 1.04 -4.33
CA LEU A 57 8.87 0.58 -3.10
C LEU A 57 9.51 1.26 -1.89
N THR A 58 8.69 1.86 -1.03
CA THR A 58 9.07 2.41 0.27
C THR A 58 8.21 1.81 1.39
N PHE A 59 8.57 2.06 2.65
CA PHE A 59 7.77 1.66 3.81
C PHE A 59 7.50 2.90 4.67
N THR A 60 6.75 3.83 4.10
CA THR A 60 6.51 5.13 4.72
C THR A 60 5.08 5.32 5.19
N LEU A 61 4.08 4.56 4.72
CA LEU A 61 2.72 4.75 5.20
C LEU A 61 2.63 4.41 6.70
N ALA A 62 2.22 5.38 7.51
CA ALA A 62 2.17 5.26 8.96
C ALA A 62 1.11 4.26 9.41
N GLY A 63 1.53 3.29 10.24
CA GLY A 63 0.64 2.40 10.97
C GLY A 63 0.60 2.75 12.45
N LEU A 64 0.73 1.75 13.33
CA LEU A 64 0.70 1.93 14.78
C LEU A 64 2.06 1.63 15.41
N PRO A 65 2.62 2.56 16.22
CA PRO A 65 3.90 2.34 16.87
C PRO A 65 3.87 1.10 17.78
N TYR A 66 5.01 0.42 17.89
CA TYR A 66 5.24 -0.82 18.64
C TYR A 66 4.53 -2.08 18.11
N LEU A 67 3.70 -1.97 17.08
CA LEU A 67 2.90 -3.08 16.54
C LEU A 67 3.19 -3.29 15.06
N GLU A 68 2.59 -2.47 14.21
CA GLU A 68 2.79 -2.44 12.77
C GLU A 68 3.07 -1.00 12.38
N PRO A 69 4.29 -0.51 12.63
CA PRO A 69 4.50 0.93 12.66
C PRO A 69 4.49 1.57 11.27
N CYS A 70 4.73 0.81 10.20
CA CYS A 70 4.45 1.26 8.84
C CYS A 70 4.05 0.13 7.88
N PHE A 71 3.54 0.55 6.73
CA PHE A 71 3.12 -0.28 5.61
C PHE A 71 3.82 0.17 4.32
N ALA A 72 3.73 -0.68 3.28
CA ALA A 72 4.32 -0.39 1.99
C ALA A 72 3.72 0.88 1.40
N ASN A 73 4.54 1.71 0.78
CA ASN A 73 4.12 2.83 -0.04
C ASN A 73 5.00 2.82 -1.29
N VAL A 74 4.74 3.72 -2.22
CA VAL A 74 5.62 3.92 -3.37
C VAL A 74 5.92 5.39 -3.51
N ARG A 75 7.06 5.71 -4.11
CA ARG A 75 7.38 7.08 -4.49
C ARG A 75 7.81 7.14 -5.96
N PRO A 76 7.58 8.27 -6.64
CA PRO A 76 8.15 8.51 -7.96
C PRO A 76 9.67 8.38 -7.94
N ARG A 77 10.24 7.77 -8.98
CA ARG A 77 11.69 7.71 -9.24
C ARG A 77 12.19 8.90 -10.07
N PHE A 78 11.28 9.67 -10.66
CA PHE A 78 11.60 10.80 -11.52
C PHE A 78 10.93 12.09 -11.01
N PRO A 79 11.70 13.17 -10.80
CA PRO A 79 13.16 13.23 -10.87
C PRO A 79 13.83 12.34 -9.80
N PRO A 80 15.08 11.87 -10.02
CA PRO A 80 15.79 11.06 -9.05
C PRO A 80 15.91 11.82 -7.72
N PRO A 81 15.69 11.16 -6.57
CA PRO A 81 15.86 11.78 -5.26
C PRO A 81 17.30 12.29 -5.06
N PRO A 82 17.51 13.31 -4.21
CA PRO A 82 18.86 13.73 -3.84
C PRO A 82 19.63 12.56 -3.19
N PRO A 83 20.97 12.48 -3.39
CA PRO A 83 21.81 11.51 -2.67
C PRO A 83 21.62 11.62 -1.15
N PRO A 84 21.70 10.52 -0.38
CA PRO A 84 22.26 9.21 -0.71
C PRO A 84 21.16 8.16 -0.99
N ALA A 85 20.25 8.42 -1.93
CA ALA A 85 19.24 7.44 -2.34
C ALA A 85 19.86 6.28 -3.15
N GLU A 86 20.75 5.51 -2.53
CA GLU A 86 21.56 4.47 -3.16
C GLU A 86 20.79 3.15 -3.43
N GLN A 87 19.48 3.11 -3.22
CA GLN A 87 18.69 1.86 -3.31
C GLN A 87 17.36 1.99 -4.07
N ASP A 88 17.25 2.92 -5.02
CA ASP A 88 16.06 3.05 -5.88
C ASP A 88 15.95 1.88 -6.86
N LYS A 89 15.33 0.80 -6.42
CA LYS A 89 14.94 -0.29 -7.30
C LYS A 89 13.64 0.05 -8.01
N GLU A 90 13.58 -0.24 -9.30
CA GLU A 90 12.32 -0.29 -10.03
C GLU A 90 11.33 -1.17 -9.26
N LEU A 91 10.10 -0.65 -9.12
CA LEU A 91 9.02 -1.40 -8.52
C LEU A 91 8.68 -2.61 -9.40
N VAL A 92 8.57 -3.77 -8.77
CA VAL A 92 7.97 -4.96 -9.38
C VAL A 92 6.72 -5.28 -8.59
N GLY A 93 5.62 -5.48 -9.30
CA GLY A 93 4.31 -5.72 -8.71
C GLY A 93 3.48 -6.66 -9.57
N VAL A 94 2.17 -6.65 -9.33
CA VAL A 94 1.21 -7.45 -10.08
C VAL A 94 0.02 -6.59 -10.43
N VAL A 95 -0.35 -6.58 -11.71
CA VAL A 95 -1.62 -6.03 -12.15
C VAL A 95 -2.68 -7.11 -12.05
N TYR A 96 -3.75 -6.79 -11.33
CA TYR A 96 -4.97 -7.57 -11.25
C TYR A 96 -6.05 -6.91 -12.09
N LYS A 97 -6.65 -7.65 -13.01
CA LYS A 97 -7.87 -7.21 -13.69
C LYS A 97 -9.06 -7.56 -12.81
N LEU A 98 -9.69 -6.54 -12.23
CA LEU A 98 -10.80 -6.68 -11.29
C LEU A 98 -12.10 -6.21 -11.92
N ARG A 99 -13.24 -6.71 -11.44
CA ARG A 99 -14.53 -6.07 -11.68
C ARG A 99 -14.61 -4.78 -10.88
N GLU A 100 -15.41 -3.82 -11.32
CA GLU A 100 -15.60 -2.56 -10.60
C GLU A 100 -16.12 -2.79 -9.16
N GLU A 101 -17.05 -3.74 -8.96
CA GLU A 101 -17.55 -4.13 -7.64
C GLU A 101 -16.45 -4.66 -6.69
N ASP A 102 -15.49 -5.42 -7.23
CA ASP A 102 -14.36 -5.96 -6.48
C ASP A 102 -13.38 -4.86 -6.12
N TYR A 103 -13.17 -3.92 -7.04
CA TYR A 103 -12.30 -2.79 -6.83
C TYR A 103 -12.85 -1.84 -5.75
N SER A 104 -14.14 -1.50 -5.76
CA SER A 104 -14.76 -0.69 -4.69
C SER A 104 -14.56 -1.32 -3.31
N ARG A 105 -14.71 -2.64 -3.20
CA ARG A 105 -14.45 -3.38 -1.95
C ARG A 105 -12.97 -3.35 -1.56
N LEU A 106 -12.07 -3.49 -2.53
CA LEU A 106 -10.63 -3.37 -2.31
C LEU A 106 -10.31 -1.99 -1.74
N PHE A 107 -10.77 -0.93 -2.41
CA PHE A 107 -10.51 0.45 -2.06
C PHE A 107 -11.01 0.78 -0.64
N ALA A 108 -12.23 0.35 -0.30
CA ALA A 108 -12.78 0.50 1.05
C ALA A 108 -11.88 -0.16 2.12
N SER A 109 -11.35 -1.35 1.81
CA SER A 109 -10.49 -2.12 2.73
C SER A 109 -9.04 -1.62 2.84
N GLU A 110 -8.57 -0.79 1.91
CA GLU A 110 -7.27 -0.11 1.94
C GLU A 110 -7.33 1.22 2.71
N GLY A 111 -8.44 1.47 3.40
CA GLY A 111 -8.67 2.67 4.18
C GLY A 111 -9.48 3.74 3.45
N ALA A 112 -10.12 3.41 2.32
CA ALA A 112 -11.17 4.23 1.71
C ALA A 112 -10.78 5.69 1.39
N GLY A 113 -9.49 5.95 1.10
CA GLY A 113 -8.97 7.30 0.86
C GLY A 113 -8.37 8.02 2.08
N THR A 114 -8.31 7.36 3.24
CA THR A 114 -7.74 7.96 4.47
C THR A 114 -6.22 8.12 4.35
N GLY A 115 -5.53 7.05 3.99
CA GLY A 115 -4.07 6.95 3.84
C GLY A 115 -3.59 7.05 2.39
N TYR A 116 -4.15 6.24 1.51
CA TYR A 116 -3.80 6.23 0.08
C TYR A 116 -4.75 7.04 -0.78
N GLN A 117 -4.24 7.53 -1.90
CA GLN A 117 -4.98 8.12 -3.01
C GLN A 117 -4.73 7.31 -4.29
N GLU A 118 -5.65 7.40 -5.25
CA GLU A 118 -5.53 6.69 -6.53
C GLU A 118 -4.63 7.43 -7.51
N PHE A 119 -3.73 6.70 -8.15
CA PHE A 119 -2.86 7.20 -9.21
C PHE A 119 -2.84 6.23 -10.38
N THR A 120 -2.81 6.77 -11.59
CA THR A 120 -2.65 5.99 -12.81
C THR A 120 -1.17 5.84 -13.14
N VAL A 121 -0.73 4.61 -13.42
CA VAL A 121 0.66 4.28 -13.72
C VAL A 121 0.78 3.33 -14.90
N THR A 122 1.84 3.53 -15.68
CA THR A 122 2.20 2.64 -16.78
C THR A 122 3.01 1.46 -16.26
N CYS A 123 2.53 0.25 -16.54
CA CYS A 123 3.13 -1.01 -16.14
C CYS A 123 3.60 -1.79 -17.37
N TYR A 124 4.69 -2.54 -17.24
CA TYR A 124 5.23 -3.36 -18.33
C TYR A 124 5.19 -4.83 -17.89
N PRO A 125 4.48 -5.72 -18.60
CA PRO A 125 4.44 -7.15 -18.30
C PRO A 125 5.83 -7.76 -18.22
N LEU A 126 6.03 -8.62 -17.22
CA LEU A 126 7.19 -9.49 -17.17
C LEU A 126 6.92 -10.67 -18.10
N THR A 127 7.59 -10.72 -19.24
CA THR A 127 7.48 -11.84 -20.15
C THR A 127 7.95 -13.11 -19.42
N PRO A 128 7.16 -14.20 -19.38
CA PRO A 128 7.68 -15.47 -18.92
C PRO A 128 8.84 -15.85 -19.84
N VAL A 129 9.99 -16.24 -19.26
CA VAL A 129 11.13 -16.73 -20.01
C VAL A 129 10.74 -18.08 -20.60
N THR A 130 10.08 -18.07 -21.76
CA THR A 130 9.93 -19.27 -22.58
C THR A 130 11.23 -19.41 -23.35
N THR A 131 11.97 -20.48 -23.04
CA THR A 131 13.20 -20.88 -23.72
C THR A 131 12.88 -21.25 -25.16
N ASP A 132 12.74 -20.27 -26.05
CA ASP A 132 12.94 -20.48 -27.47
C ASP A 132 13.55 -19.22 -28.09
N THR A 133 14.73 -19.44 -28.64
CA THR A 133 15.56 -18.45 -29.29
C THR A 133 14.84 -17.94 -30.53
N THR A 134 14.76 -16.63 -30.71
CA THR A 134 15.34 -15.84 -31.82
C THR A 134 14.44 -14.63 -32.13
N THR A 135 15.04 -13.44 -31.99
CA THR A 135 14.77 -12.19 -32.73
C THR A 135 13.56 -11.30 -32.40
N THR A 136 13.94 -10.04 -32.12
CA THR A 136 13.34 -8.76 -32.53
C THR A 136 12.22 -8.16 -31.69
N THR A 137 12.57 -7.05 -31.04
CA THR A 137 11.75 -5.88 -30.72
C THR A 137 10.32 -6.20 -30.26
N THR A 138 10.19 -6.73 -29.05
CA THR A 138 8.88 -6.83 -28.40
C THR A 138 8.40 -5.41 -28.09
N ASP A 139 7.43 -4.93 -28.86
CA ASP A 139 6.45 -3.96 -28.38
C ASP A 139 5.98 -4.47 -27.02
N SER A 140 6.55 -3.92 -25.96
CA SER A 140 6.19 -4.30 -24.60
C SER A 140 4.80 -3.75 -24.39
N ASN A 141 3.76 -4.57 -24.57
CA ASN A 141 2.38 -4.15 -24.36
C ASN A 141 2.24 -3.46 -23.01
N GLU A 142 2.12 -2.13 -23.03
CA GLU A 142 1.98 -1.33 -21.82
C GLU A 142 0.59 -1.56 -21.22
N ILE A 143 0.53 -1.70 -19.91
CA ILE A 143 -0.71 -1.81 -19.16
C ILE A 143 -0.88 -0.55 -18.32
N ILE A 144 -1.92 0.23 -18.60
CA ILE A 144 -2.33 1.34 -17.74
C ILE A 144 -3.12 0.76 -16.57
N ALA A 145 -2.61 0.97 -15.35
CA ALA A 145 -3.20 0.47 -14.13
C ALA A 145 -3.38 1.58 -13.09
N THR A 146 -4.44 1.45 -12.31
CA THR A 146 -4.66 2.26 -11.11
C THR A 146 -3.92 1.64 -9.95
N THR A 147 -3.19 2.45 -9.19
CA THR A 147 -2.52 2.05 -7.95
C THR A 147 -2.88 3.00 -6.82
N LEU A 148 -2.57 2.58 -5.60
CA LEU A 148 -2.81 3.36 -4.39
C LEU A 148 -1.47 3.90 -3.90
N LEU A 149 -1.36 5.20 -3.65
CA LEU A 149 -0.13 5.84 -3.17
C LEU A 149 -0.46 6.92 -2.13
N CYS A 150 0.35 7.00 -1.08
CA CYS A 150 0.33 8.12 -0.14
C CYS A 150 1.43 9.09 -0.56
N GLN A 151 1.08 10.31 -0.97
CA GLN A 151 2.08 11.32 -1.34
C GLN A 151 2.95 11.67 -0.13
N GLU A 152 4.26 11.64 -0.36
CA GLU A 152 5.26 12.10 0.61
C GLU A 152 5.42 13.61 0.42
N ASP A 153 4.91 14.42 1.35
CA ASP A 153 5.03 15.87 1.26
C ASP A 153 6.51 16.28 1.42
N ALA A 154 7.08 16.99 0.44
CA ALA A 154 8.46 17.50 0.48
C ALA A 154 8.68 18.66 1.48
N GLY A 155 7.63 19.08 2.19
CA GLY A 155 7.64 20.19 3.15
C GLY A 155 7.41 19.69 4.57
N ALA A 156 8.26 20.14 5.50
CA ALA A 156 8.16 19.86 6.92
C ALA A 156 6.73 20.06 7.46
N GLY A 157 6.12 18.98 7.96
CA GLY A 157 5.14 19.06 9.05
C GLY A 157 3.65 18.85 8.75
N THR A 158 3.21 18.49 7.53
CA THR A 158 1.76 18.52 7.22
C THR A 158 1.04 17.19 6.93
N SER A 159 1.73 16.06 6.73
CA SER A 159 1.06 14.76 6.73
C SER A 159 1.72 13.77 7.69
N ASN A 160 1.15 13.62 8.90
CA ASN A 160 1.43 12.51 9.83
C ASN A 160 0.98 11.14 9.28
N LEU A 161 0.74 11.06 7.97
CA LEU A 161 0.38 9.86 7.24
C LEU A 161 1.64 9.12 6.78
N THR A 162 2.79 9.79 6.71
CA THR A 162 4.05 9.16 6.35
C THR A 162 5.06 9.21 7.51
N ARG A 163 5.83 8.14 7.67
CA ARG A 163 6.94 7.98 8.63
C ARG A 163 8.18 7.56 7.84
N PRO A 164 8.96 8.51 7.31
CA PRO A 164 10.22 8.22 6.67
C PRO A 164 11.12 7.49 7.65
N GLY A 165 11.50 6.27 7.30
CA GLY A 165 12.46 5.53 8.06
C GLY A 165 11.95 4.48 9.04
N CYS A 166 10.63 4.26 9.07
CA CYS A 166 9.98 3.30 9.94
C CYS A 166 10.03 1.86 9.38
N GLN A 167 10.35 0.85 10.22
CA GLN A 167 10.44 -0.54 9.77
C GLN A 167 9.07 -1.22 9.70
N PRO A 168 8.71 -1.88 8.59
CA PRO A 168 7.47 -2.65 8.52
C PRO A 168 7.53 -3.87 9.45
N SER A 169 6.39 -4.34 9.94
CA SER A 169 6.37 -5.54 10.81
C SER A 169 6.89 -6.79 10.07
N HIS A 170 7.48 -7.73 10.80
CA HIS A 170 7.92 -9.00 10.19
C HIS A 170 6.76 -9.76 9.54
N ARG A 171 5.59 -9.76 10.20
CA ARG A 171 4.35 -10.33 9.69
C ARG A 171 3.95 -9.71 8.35
N TYR A 172 4.02 -8.38 8.24
CA TYR A 172 3.68 -7.67 7.01
C TYR A 172 4.66 -7.99 5.88
N LEU A 173 5.97 -7.96 6.15
CA LEU A 173 6.99 -8.34 5.16
C LEU A 173 6.81 -9.78 4.64
N GLN A 174 6.37 -10.69 5.51
CA GLN A 174 6.08 -12.06 5.09
C GLN A 174 5.00 -12.12 4.00
N LEU A 175 3.96 -11.27 4.06
CA LEU A 175 2.94 -11.19 3.02
C LEU A 175 3.53 -10.78 1.66
N LEU A 176 4.42 -9.80 1.64
CA LEU A 176 5.09 -9.35 0.42
C LEU A 176 5.99 -10.45 -0.14
N ARG A 177 6.75 -11.14 0.72
CA ARG A 177 7.66 -12.23 0.33
C ARG A 177 6.92 -13.45 -0.19
N GLU A 178 5.85 -13.86 0.48
CA GLU A 178 4.99 -14.97 0.04
C GLU A 178 4.32 -14.63 -1.29
N GLY A 179 3.72 -13.44 -1.40
CA GLY A 179 3.09 -12.97 -2.63
C GLY A 179 4.07 -12.86 -3.79
N ALA A 180 5.28 -12.36 -3.56
CA ALA A 180 6.30 -12.28 -4.59
C ALA A 180 6.69 -13.66 -5.15
N ARG A 181 6.79 -14.68 -4.28
CA ARG A 181 7.08 -16.05 -4.71
C ARG A 181 5.87 -16.71 -5.39
N GLU A 182 4.68 -16.53 -4.82
CA GLU A 182 3.42 -17.04 -5.36
C GLU A 182 3.18 -16.55 -6.80
N ARG A 183 3.53 -15.29 -7.06
CA ARG A 183 3.36 -14.64 -8.36
C ARG A 183 4.59 -14.76 -9.27
N SER A 184 5.56 -15.59 -8.87
CA SER A 184 6.80 -15.84 -9.62
C SER A 184 7.53 -14.56 -10.04
N LEU A 185 7.59 -13.56 -9.16
CA LEU A 185 8.33 -12.33 -9.42
C LEU A 185 9.83 -12.62 -9.59
N PRO A 186 10.59 -11.76 -10.30
CA PRO A 186 12.00 -12.00 -10.61
C PRO A 186 12.82 -12.28 -9.36
N THR A 187 13.73 -13.26 -9.45
CA THR A 187 14.55 -13.71 -8.30
C THR A 187 15.36 -12.56 -7.67
N SER A 188 15.80 -11.59 -8.47
CA SER A 188 16.49 -10.39 -7.97
C SER A 188 15.60 -9.53 -7.07
N TYR A 189 14.30 -9.46 -7.37
CA TYR A 189 13.31 -8.73 -6.57
C TYR A 189 12.92 -9.51 -5.31
N VAL A 190 12.75 -10.83 -5.42
CA VAL A 190 12.52 -11.70 -4.25
C VAL A 190 13.68 -11.58 -3.25
N ARG A 191 14.94 -11.64 -3.71
CA ARG A 191 16.11 -11.44 -2.84
C ARG A 191 16.14 -10.06 -2.19
N TYR A 192 15.69 -9.04 -2.91
CA TYR A 192 15.54 -7.69 -2.33
C TYR A 192 14.53 -7.70 -1.17
N LEU A 193 13.34 -8.26 -1.37
CA LEU A 193 12.33 -8.37 -0.32
C LEU A 193 12.77 -9.24 0.87
N ASP A 194 13.55 -10.30 0.60
CA ASP A 194 14.14 -11.15 1.64
C ASP A 194 15.21 -10.42 2.47
N GLY A 195 15.92 -9.47 1.87
CA GLY A 195 16.90 -8.63 2.55
C GLY A 195 16.28 -7.55 3.46
N LEU A 196 14.98 -7.24 3.31
CA LEU A 196 14.31 -6.25 4.15
C LEU A 196 14.21 -6.74 5.60
N ARG A 197 14.49 -5.85 6.56
CA ARG A 197 14.39 -6.19 7.98
C ARG A 197 13.05 -5.74 8.55
N GLY A 198 12.39 -6.65 9.24
CA GLY A 198 11.11 -6.37 9.89
C GLY A 198 11.31 -5.84 11.30
N TYR A 199 10.46 -4.91 11.71
CA TYR A 199 10.39 -4.38 13.07
C TYR A 199 10.23 -5.49 14.09
N LYS A 200 10.97 -5.38 15.20
CA LYS A 200 10.89 -6.25 16.36
C LYS A 200 10.94 -5.42 17.64
N VAL A 201 10.09 -5.79 18.59
CA VAL A 201 10.15 -5.31 19.97
C VAL A 201 11.37 -5.93 20.65
N THR A 202 12.29 -5.10 21.11
CA THR A 202 13.56 -5.50 21.73
C THR A 202 13.50 -5.45 23.26
N SER A 203 12.56 -4.69 23.85
CA SER A 203 12.49 -4.47 25.29
C SER A 203 11.09 -4.67 25.88
N ARG A 204 11.04 -4.98 27.18
CA ARG A 204 9.76 -5.05 27.93
C ARG A 204 9.05 -3.70 27.98
N ARG A 205 9.80 -2.59 27.95
CA ARG A 205 9.23 -1.23 27.94
C ARG A 205 8.45 -0.99 26.64
N GLN A 206 9.02 -1.32 25.49
CA GLN A 206 8.35 -1.22 24.20
C GLN A 206 7.09 -2.11 24.13
N PHE A 207 7.14 -3.33 24.70
CA PHE A 207 5.96 -4.19 24.80
C PHE A 207 4.82 -3.52 25.58
N VAL A 208 5.15 -2.89 26.73
CA VAL A 208 4.17 -2.11 27.50
C VAL A 208 3.69 -0.89 26.70
N GLY A 209 4.57 -0.21 25.96
CA GLY A 209 4.22 0.88 25.06
C GLY A 209 3.16 0.47 24.01
N GLY A 210 3.32 -0.71 23.41
CA GLY A 210 2.32 -1.28 22.50
C GLY A 210 0.98 -1.57 23.19
N LEU A 211 1.00 -2.08 24.42
CA LEU A 211 -0.23 -2.29 25.21
C LEU A 211 -0.92 -0.95 25.53
N VAL A 212 -0.15 0.09 25.88
CA VAL A 212 -0.69 1.43 26.13
C VAL A 212 -1.36 1.98 24.87
N ILE A 213 -0.74 1.85 23.70
CA ILE A 213 -1.35 2.23 22.42
C ILE A 213 -2.68 1.50 22.22
N MET A 214 -2.71 0.18 22.40
CA MET A 214 -3.93 -0.61 22.19
C MET A 214 -5.05 -0.23 23.17
N VAL A 215 -4.74 -0.01 24.45
CA VAL A 215 -5.77 0.28 25.46
C VAL A 215 -6.30 1.70 25.30
N VAL A 216 -5.41 2.69 25.10
CA VAL A 216 -5.79 4.10 25.04
C VAL A 216 -6.43 4.44 23.69
N TRP A 217 -5.85 3.96 22.59
CA TRP A 217 -6.27 4.32 21.23
C TRP A 217 -7.12 3.26 20.54
N GLY A 218 -7.13 2.02 21.02
CA GLY A 218 -7.91 0.92 20.45
C GLY A 218 -9.40 1.24 20.24
N PRO A 219 -10.11 1.84 21.21
CA PRO A 219 -11.50 2.23 21.01
C PRO A 219 -11.70 3.24 19.88
N ALA A 220 -10.84 4.26 19.79
CA ALA A 220 -10.90 5.27 18.72
C ALA A 220 -10.56 4.67 17.36
N LEU A 221 -9.54 3.81 17.29
CA LEU A 221 -9.15 3.08 16.08
C LEU A 221 -10.25 2.11 15.62
N PHE A 222 -10.93 1.44 16.56
CA PHE A 222 -12.08 0.59 16.24
C PHE A 222 -13.23 1.41 15.67
N LEU A 223 -13.57 2.56 16.27
CA LEU A 223 -14.59 3.47 15.74
C LEU A 223 -14.21 4.00 14.34
N MET A 224 -12.94 4.32 14.11
CA MET A 224 -12.44 4.69 12.79
C MET A 224 -12.70 3.58 11.75
N LEU A 225 -12.35 2.33 12.05
CA LEU A 225 -12.59 1.20 11.14
C LEU A 225 -14.09 0.95 10.93
N LEU A 226 -14.89 1.07 11.99
CA LEU A 226 -16.34 0.91 11.93
C LEU A 226 -16.97 1.97 11.03
N PHE A 227 -16.60 3.25 11.19
CA PHE A 227 -17.14 4.34 10.37
C PHE A 227 -16.70 4.23 8.91
N ASN A 228 -15.45 3.88 8.65
CA ASN A 228 -14.98 3.64 7.28
C ASN A 228 -15.79 2.53 6.59
N ARG A 229 -16.20 1.48 7.33
CA ARG A 229 -17.02 0.40 6.78
C ARG A 229 -18.51 0.74 6.69
N ALA A 230 -19.07 1.38 7.71
CA ALA A 230 -20.50 1.64 7.82
C ALA A 230 -20.97 2.78 6.88
N PHE A 231 -20.08 3.71 6.56
CA PHE A 231 -20.37 4.87 5.72
C PHE A 231 -19.63 4.86 4.39
N ALA A 232 -19.02 3.73 3.99
CA ALA A 232 -18.43 3.61 2.66
C ALA A 232 -19.51 3.84 1.59
N GLN A 233 -19.19 4.70 0.62
CA GLN A 233 -20.01 4.93 -0.56
C GLN A 233 -19.91 3.75 -1.54
N ASP A 234 -20.75 3.72 -2.57
CA ASP A 234 -20.82 2.63 -3.55
C ASP A 234 -19.49 2.43 -4.32
N ASP A 235 -18.69 3.49 -4.43
CA ASP A 235 -17.34 3.48 -5.00
C ASP A 235 -16.24 3.07 -4.00
N GLY A 236 -16.63 2.70 -2.78
CA GLY A 236 -15.74 2.33 -1.68
C GLY A 236 -15.15 3.52 -0.91
N ARG A 237 -15.47 4.77 -1.26
CA ARG A 237 -14.89 5.95 -0.61
C ARG A 237 -15.58 6.28 0.71
N ALA A 238 -14.79 6.62 1.72
CA ALA A 238 -15.33 7.13 2.97
C ALA A 238 -15.79 8.60 2.81
N PRO A 239 -16.81 9.04 3.56
CA PRO A 239 -17.28 10.43 3.49
C PRO A 239 -16.20 11.37 4.05
N GLY A 240 -16.18 12.61 3.57
CA GLY A 240 -15.11 13.57 3.90
C GLY A 240 -14.90 13.76 5.41
N TRP A 241 -15.97 13.77 6.21
CA TRP A 241 -15.85 13.88 7.67
C TRP A 241 -15.14 12.68 8.31
N ALA A 242 -15.36 11.46 7.78
CA ALA A 242 -14.71 10.25 8.28
C ALA A 242 -13.23 10.25 7.92
N LEU A 243 -12.87 10.77 6.74
CA LEU A 243 -11.47 10.99 6.36
C LEU A 243 -10.76 11.95 7.31
N VAL A 244 -11.39 13.09 7.62
CA VAL A 244 -10.85 14.08 8.58
C VAL A 244 -10.71 13.48 9.97
N PHE A 245 -11.72 12.74 10.43
CA PHE A 245 -11.70 12.06 11.73
C PHE A 245 -10.56 11.03 11.83
N ALA A 246 -10.44 10.14 10.84
CA ALA A 246 -9.39 9.13 10.77
C ALA A 246 -7.98 9.74 10.78
N ARG A 247 -7.75 10.77 9.95
CA ARG A 247 -6.47 11.50 9.90
C ARG A 247 -6.19 12.21 11.22
N GLY A 248 -7.21 12.75 11.88
CA GLY A 248 -7.12 13.36 13.21
C GLY A 248 -6.67 12.37 14.29
N ILE A 249 -7.25 11.15 14.31
CA ILE A 249 -6.82 10.08 15.20
C ILE A 249 -5.35 9.73 14.97
N MET A 250 -4.97 9.41 13.73
CA MET A 250 -3.59 9.01 13.41
C MET A 250 -2.58 10.11 13.77
N ARG A 251 -2.90 11.38 13.47
CA ARG A 251 -2.09 12.54 13.89
C ARG A 251 -1.91 12.60 15.39
N THR A 252 -2.95 12.29 16.17
CA THR A 252 -2.90 12.38 17.63
C THR A 252 -2.14 11.20 18.23
N VAL A 253 -2.31 9.98 17.69
CA VAL A 253 -1.53 8.80 18.08
C VAL A 253 -0.03 9.06 17.89
N TRP A 254 0.38 9.48 16.69
CA TRP A 254 1.78 9.77 16.39
C TRP A 254 2.30 10.97 17.16
N GLY A 255 1.49 12.02 17.33
CA GLY A 255 1.85 13.17 18.16
C GLY A 255 2.02 12.84 19.64
N CYS A 256 1.29 11.86 20.17
CA CYS A 256 1.48 11.33 21.53
C CYS A 256 2.75 10.49 21.61
N TYR A 257 2.99 9.67 20.58
CA TYR A 257 4.20 8.86 20.48
C TYR A 257 5.48 9.72 20.47
N ASP A 258 5.57 10.70 19.57
CA ASP A 258 6.77 11.53 19.38
C ASP A 258 7.09 12.37 20.62
N ARG A 259 6.07 12.83 21.34
CA ARG A 259 6.25 13.70 22.52
C ARG A 259 6.51 12.92 23.80
N VAL A 260 5.89 11.75 23.95
CA VAL A 260 5.82 11.03 25.23
C VAL A 260 6.29 9.59 25.08
N LEU A 261 5.62 8.78 24.25
CA LEU A 261 5.82 7.33 24.32
C LEU A 261 7.22 6.91 23.93
N VAL A 262 7.83 7.48 22.90
CA VAL A 262 9.18 7.12 22.48
C VAL A 262 10.21 7.36 23.60
N LYS A 263 10.05 8.44 24.36
CA LYS A 263 10.93 8.79 25.50
C LYS A 263 10.74 7.84 26.69
N VAL A 264 9.51 7.36 26.90
CA VAL A 264 9.14 6.52 28.05
C VAL A 264 9.29 5.03 27.77
N PHE A 265 9.08 4.58 26.53
CA PHE A 265 8.99 3.17 26.17
C PHE A 265 10.05 2.70 25.17
N GLY A 266 10.79 3.61 24.53
CA GLY A 266 11.80 3.29 23.51
C GLY A 266 11.28 3.42 22.08
N ASP A 267 12.08 3.03 21.09
CA ASP A 267 11.72 3.17 19.67
C ASP A 267 10.59 2.19 19.27
N GLY A 268 9.45 2.74 18.89
CA GLY A 268 8.28 1.99 18.40
C GLY A 268 8.18 1.94 16.88
N GLU A 269 9.08 2.59 16.17
CA GLU A 269 9.15 2.64 14.71
C GLU A 269 10.20 1.70 14.15
N CYS A 270 11.29 1.49 14.88
CA CYS A 270 12.43 0.68 14.47
C CYS A 270 13.00 -0.15 15.60
N THR A 271 13.59 -1.26 15.19
CA THR A 271 14.26 -2.19 16.09
C THR A 271 15.50 -1.49 16.67
N GLU A 272 15.56 -1.34 18.00
CA GLU A 272 16.71 -0.71 18.65
C GLU A 272 18.00 -1.51 18.40
N GLY A 273 19.10 -0.80 18.13
CA GLY A 273 20.39 -1.43 17.78
C GLY A 273 20.51 -1.86 16.31
N GLU A 274 19.46 -1.68 15.51
CA GLU A 274 19.51 -1.86 14.06
C GLU A 274 19.13 -0.55 13.36
N GLU A 275 20.12 0.19 12.85
CA GLU A 275 19.78 1.25 11.89
C GLU A 275 19.15 0.60 10.65
N PRO A 276 17.95 1.04 10.21
CA PRO A 276 17.36 0.47 9.02
C PRO A 276 18.24 0.77 7.80
N ASN A 277 18.80 -0.27 7.19
CA ASN A 277 19.68 -0.20 6.01
C ASN A 277 19.08 0.48 4.76
N TRP A 278 17.80 0.87 4.79
CA TRP A 278 17.07 1.53 3.71
C TRP A 278 16.76 3.01 4.04
N VAL A 279 17.35 3.54 5.12
CA VAL A 279 17.06 4.86 5.71
C VAL A 279 18.34 5.52 6.19
N THR A 280 19.16 6.00 5.27
CA THR A 280 20.09 7.09 5.59
C THR A 280 19.30 8.39 5.51
N GLY A 281 18.84 8.84 6.68
CA GLY A 281 18.14 10.12 6.86
C GLY A 281 17.93 10.46 8.33
N ARG A 282 17.90 9.47 9.22
CA ARG A 282 17.73 9.70 10.66
C ARG A 282 18.92 10.43 11.31
N GLY A 283 20.13 10.24 10.76
CA GLY A 283 21.33 10.94 11.21
C GLY A 283 21.24 12.46 11.04
N GLU A 284 20.58 12.96 9.99
CA GLU A 284 20.47 14.41 9.80
C GLU A 284 19.40 15.06 10.68
N TRP A 285 18.33 14.35 11.04
CA TRP A 285 17.26 14.92 11.88
C TRP A 285 17.69 15.08 13.33
N MET A 286 18.40 14.09 13.90
CA MET A 286 18.93 14.24 15.26
C MET A 286 20.03 15.30 15.34
N ILE A 287 20.91 15.36 14.33
CA ILE A 287 21.96 16.41 14.28
C ILE A 287 21.35 17.80 14.09
N LYS A 288 20.29 17.95 13.28
CA LYS A 288 19.60 19.25 13.10
C LYS A 288 18.83 19.70 14.34
N GLN A 289 18.26 18.78 15.11
CA GLN A 289 17.61 19.15 16.38
C GLN A 289 18.63 19.56 17.45
N GLN A 290 19.77 18.88 17.50
CA GLN A 290 20.85 19.21 18.45
C GLN A 290 21.53 20.55 18.12
N LEU A 291 21.59 20.94 16.84
CA LEU A 291 22.15 22.23 16.39
C LEU A 291 21.16 23.40 16.45
N LEU A 292 19.87 23.16 16.76
CA LEU A 292 18.86 24.21 16.94
C LEU A 292 18.57 24.50 18.42
N ASP A 293 19.02 23.62 19.32
CA ASP A 293 18.87 23.73 20.77
C ASP A 293 20.18 24.16 21.49
N ASP A 294 21.27 24.40 20.74
CA ASP A 294 22.55 25.01 21.19
C ASP A 294 22.73 26.43 20.61
#